data_AF-A0AAW4NC24-F1
#
_entry.id   AF-A0AAW4NC24-F1
#
_cell.length_a   1.000
_cell.length_b   1.000
_cell.length_c   1.000
_cell.angle_alpha   90.00
_cell.angle_beta   90.00
_cell.angle_gamma   90.00
#
_symmetry.space_group_name_H-M   'P 1'
#
loop_
_entity.id
_entity.type
_entity.pdbx_description
1 polymer ?
#
loop_
_entity_poly.entity_id
_entity_poly.type
_entity_poly.pdbx_seq_one_letter_code
_entity_poly.pdbx_strand_id
1 'polypeptide(L)'
;MMGIIQVASYIYKRFMDDFGARIDEMKLHKLLYFTQRECLIQKGEPMFEAQFEAWKYGPVMVPIRQHYKNDSFPELMDKEQFVQYESVFDMVFKTYAPQKSWSLSTLTHGEYSWKHAREGYDELDSCEVEMKTEDIMVDANRVRERRAVLRQLNLYTA
;
A
#
# COMPACT_ATOMS: atom_id res chain seq x y z
N MET A 1 -9.32 -11.94 -6.25
CA MET A 1 -9.07 -10.81 -5.34
C MET A 1 -9.03 -11.30 -3.91
N MET A 2 -8.15 -10.72 -3.11
CA MET A 2 -7.87 -11.05 -1.72
C MET A 2 -8.79 -10.28 -0.76
N GLY A 3 -9.09 -10.84 0.41
CA GLY A 3 -9.73 -10.09 1.48
C GLY A 3 -8.74 -9.11 2.14
N ILE A 4 -9.17 -7.86 2.38
CA ILE A 4 -8.30 -6.82 2.95
C ILE A 4 -7.70 -7.21 4.31
N ILE A 5 -8.46 -7.93 5.15
CA ILE A 5 -7.98 -8.43 6.46
C ILE A 5 -6.87 -9.47 6.26
N GLN A 6 -6.96 -10.34 5.25
CA GLN A 6 -5.93 -11.33 4.95
C GLN A 6 -4.64 -10.65 4.49
N VAL A 7 -4.75 -9.66 3.60
CA VAL A 7 -3.60 -8.88 3.11
C VAL A 7 -2.94 -8.10 4.26
N ALA A 8 -3.73 -7.45 5.11
CA ALA A 8 -3.21 -6.74 6.28
C ALA A 8 -2.53 -7.69 7.26
N SER A 9 -3.10 -8.88 7.51
CA SER A 9 -2.51 -9.91 8.38
C SER A 9 -1.19 -10.43 7.81
N TYR A 10 -1.10 -10.60 6.49
CA TYR A 10 0.14 -10.98 5.81
C TYR A 10 1.23 -9.93 5.99
N ILE A 11 0.92 -8.66 5.71
CA ILE A 11 1.88 -7.56 5.89
C ILE A 11 2.32 -7.45 7.35
N TYR A 12 1.36 -7.53 8.29
CA TYR A 12 1.63 -7.46 9.73
C TYR A 12 2.59 -8.56 10.19
N LYS A 13 2.29 -9.81 9.83
CA LYS A 13 3.09 -10.97 10.19
C LYS A 13 4.47 -10.92 9.54
N ARG A 14 4.54 -10.68 8.23
CA ARG A 14 5.82 -10.60 7.51
C ARG A 14 6.72 -9.49 8.05
N PHE A 15 6.15 -8.33 8.43
CA PHE A 15 6.93 -7.26 9.04
C PHE A 15 7.50 -7.67 10.41
N MET A 16 6.72 -8.37 11.23
CA MET A 16 7.21 -8.93 12.50
C MET A 16 8.34 -9.94 12.26
N ASP A 17 8.19 -10.84 11.28
CA ASP A 17 9.19 -11.86 10.96
C ASP A 17 10.50 -11.24 10.43
N ASP A 18 10.41 -10.23 9.55
CA ASP A 18 11.57 -9.60 8.90
C ASP A 18 12.31 -8.59 9.82
N PHE A 19 11.58 -7.86 10.68
CA PHE A 19 12.13 -6.75 11.48
C PHE A 19 12.15 -7.02 13.00
N GLY A 20 11.57 -8.13 13.46
CA GLY A 20 11.50 -8.49 14.88
C GLY A 20 10.69 -7.50 15.73
N ALA A 21 9.80 -6.72 15.11
CA ALA A 21 9.05 -5.67 15.78
C ALA A 21 7.65 -5.52 15.18
N ARG A 22 6.70 -5.10 16.02
CA ARG A 22 5.35 -4.74 15.60
C ARG A 22 5.42 -3.53 14.65
N ILE A 23 4.84 -3.68 13.46
CA ILE A 23 4.64 -2.58 12.51
C ILE A 23 3.75 -1.51 13.13
N ASP A 24 4.04 -0.22 12.91
CA ASP A 24 3.15 0.86 13.35
C ASP A 24 1.91 1.00 12.44
N GLU A 25 0.80 1.52 12.99
CA GLU A 25 -0.48 1.65 12.27
C GLU A 25 -0.34 2.43 10.96
N MET A 26 0.40 3.55 11.01
CA MET A 26 0.58 4.41 9.85
C MET A 26 1.35 3.66 8.75
N LYS A 27 2.46 3.00 9.09
CA LYS A 27 3.22 2.18 8.15
C LYS A 27 2.39 1.05 7.57
N LEU A 28 1.57 0.37 8.36
CA LEU A 28 0.67 -0.68 7.85
C LEU A 28 -0.25 -0.15 6.75
N HIS A 29 -0.89 1.01 6.96
CA HIS A 29 -1.72 1.64 5.92
C HIS A 29 -0.92 2.02 4.68
N LYS A 30 0.33 2.51 4.82
CA LYS A 30 1.17 2.83 3.66
C LYS A 30 1.62 1.59 2.90
N LEU A 31 1.99 0.51 3.60
CA LEU A 31 2.33 -0.74 2.94
C LEU A 31 1.12 -1.34 2.24
N LEU A 32 -0.09 -1.27 2.81
CA LEU A 32 -1.32 -1.68 2.12
C LEU A 32 -1.53 -0.90 0.82
N TYR A 33 -1.38 0.43 0.86
CA TYR A 33 -1.50 1.29 -0.32
C TYR A 33 -0.46 0.91 -1.39
N PHE A 34 0.81 0.76 -1.00
CA PHE A 34 1.87 0.40 -1.93
C PHE A 34 1.71 -1.02 -2.48
N THR A 35 1.15 -1.96 -1.71
CA THR A 35 0.78 -3.30 -2.18
C THR A 35 -0.30 -3.25 -3.25
N GLN A 36 -1.36 -2.48 -3.05
CA GLN A 36 -2.40 -2.30 -4.08
C GLN A 36 -1.81 -1.70 -5.36
N ARG A 37 -1.02 -0.63 -5.23
CA ARG A 37 -0.37 0.02 -6.38
C ARG A 37 0.61 -0.92 -7.08
N GLU A 38 1.42 -1.66 -6.34
CA GLU A 38 2.39 -2.60 -6.92
C GLU A 38 1.70 -3.78 -7.60
N CYS A 39 0.56 -4.24 -7.08
CA CYS A 39 -0.28 -5.23 -7.75
C CYS A 39 -0.78 -4.70 -9.09
N LEU A 40 -1.29 -3.47 -9.13
CA LEU A 40 -1.71 -2.80 -10.38
C LEU A 40 -0.53 -2.67 -11.36
N ILE A 41 0.69 -2.37 -10.88
CA ILE A 41 1.89 -2.31 -11.73
C ILE A 41 2.20 -3.66 -12.38
N GLN A 42 2.25 -4.72 -11.59
CA GLN A 42 2.74 -6.04 -12.03
C GLN A 42 1.67 -6.88 -12.74
N LYS A 43 0.42 -6.80 -12.29
CA LYS A 43 -0.68 -7.66 -12.73
C LYS A 43 -1.75 -6.93 -13.53
N GLY A 44 -1.81 -5.61 -13.43
CA GLY A 44 -2.85 -4.81 -14.10
C GLY A 44 -4.24 -4.88 -13.45
N GLU A 45 -4.36 -5.57 -12.31
CA GLU A 45 -5.61 -5.74 -11.57
C GLU A 45 -5.41 -5.43 -10.08
N PRO A 46 -6.47 -4.97 -9.38
CA PRO A 46 -6.43 -4.73 -7.95
C PRO A 46 -6.19 -6.02 -7.16
N MET A 47 -5.43 -5.93 -6.06
CA MET A 47 -5.27 -7.08 -5.15
C MET A 47 -6.56 -7.31 -4.36
N PHE A 48 -7.19 -6.23 -3.92
CA PHE A 48 -8.44 -6.22 -3.13
C PHE A 48 -9.36 -5.07 -3.57
N GLU A 49 -10.65 -5.20 -3.23
CA GLU A 49 -11.70 -4.23 -3.57
C GLU A 49 -11.86 -3.08 -2.56
N ALA A 50 -11.38 -3.28 -1.33
CA ALA A 50 -11.54 -2.28 -0.28
C ALA A 50 -10.84 -0.96 -0.66
N GLN A 51 -11.52 0.16 -0.39
CA GLN A 51 -11.05 1.48 -0.76
C GLN A 51 -10.34 2.17 0.40
N PHE A 52 -9.35 2.99 0.06
CA PHE A 52 -8.67 3.85 1.03
C PHE A 52 -9.43 5.16 1.17
N GLU A 53 -9.36 5.80 2.33
CA GLU A 53 -9.75 7.19 2.50
C GLU A 53 -8.52 8.12 2.47
N ALA A 54 -8.66 9.31 1.89
CA ALA A 54 -7.56 10.24 1.65
C ALA A 54 -7.23 11.13 2.85
N TRP A 55 -6.90 10.52 3.99
CA TRP A 55 -6.66 11.21 5.25
C TRP A 55 -5.47 12.17 5.20
N LYS A 56 -5.38 13.07 6.20
CA LYS A 56 -4.34 14.11 6.35
C LYS A 56 -2.91 13.58 6.23
N TYR A 57 -2.64 12.38 6.74
CA TYR A 57 -1.30 11.75 6.71
C TYR A 57 -1.22 10.63 5.66
N GLY A 58 -1.95 10.79 4.55
CA GLY A 58 -2.00 9.87 3.43
C GLY A 58 -3.15 8.85 3.51
N PRO A 59 -3.18 7.90 2.58
CA PRO A 59 -4.23 6.88 2.46
C PRO A 59 -4.40 6.03 3.74
N VAL A 60 -5.64 5.79 4.15
CA VAL A 60 -6.01 4.99 5.33
C VAL A 60 -7.07 3.96 4.95
N MET A 61 -6.88 2.72 5.39
CA MET A 61 -7.84 1.64 5.22
C MET A 61 -8.66 1.51 6.51
N VAL A 62 -9.79 2.20 6.60
CA VAL A 62 -10.56 2.34 7.86
C VAL A 62 -10.89 1.00 8.54
N PRO A 63 -11.33 -0.06 7.82
CA PRO A 63 -11.60 -1.35 8.44
C PRO A 63 -10.42 -1.94 9.22
N ILE A 64 -9.18 -1.66 8.80
CA ILE A 64 -7.97 -2.20 9.42
C ILE A 64 -7.62 -1.52 10.74
N ARG A 65 -8.11 -0.30 10.99
CA ARG A 65 -7.79 0.45 12.22
C ARG A 65 -8.27 -0.27 13.47
N GLN A 66 -9.48 -0.83 13.43
CA GLN A 66 -10.04 -1.56 14.58
C GLN A 66 -9.25 -2.84 14.85
N HIS A 67 -8.90 -3.60 13.81
CA HIS A 67 -8.05 -4.79 13.94
C HIS A 67 -6.67 -4.44 14.51
N TYR A 68 -6.08 -3.35 14.05
CA TYR A 68 -4.79 -2.89 14.56
C TYR A 68 -4.85 -2.51 16.04
N LYS A 69 -5.85 -1.71 16.45
CA LYS A 69 -6.01 -1.28 17.85
C LYS A 69 -6.21 -2.45 18.81
N ASN A 70 -6.97 -3.46 18.39
CA ASN A 70 -7.29 -4.61 19.21
C ASN A 70 -6.28 -5.76 19.10
N ASP A 71 -5.23 -5.60 18.28
CA ASP A 71 -4.26 -6.65 17.95
C ASP A 71 -4.94 -7.96 17.50
N SER A 72 -6.02 -7.82 16.72
CA SER A 72 -6.91 -8.92 16.33
C SER A 72 -6.74 -9.32 14.86
N PHE A 73 -5.50 -9.33 14.38
CA PHE A 73 -5.18 -9.88 13.06
C PHE A 73 -5.25 -11.40 13.10
N PRO A 74 -6.09 -12.05 12.27
CA PRO A 74 -6.19 -13.50 12.25
C PRO A 74 -4.89 -14.16 11.79
N GLU A 75 -4.69 -15.40 12.23
CA GLU A 75 -3.63 -16.24 11.67
C GLU A 75 -3.88 -16.54 10.20
N LEU A 76 -2.80 -16.63 9.43
CA LEU A 76 -2.84 -16.96 8.01
C LEU A 76 -3.00 -18.47 7.85
N MET A 77 -4.18 -18.92 7.42
CA MET A 77 -4.49 -20.35 7.29
C MET A 77 -4.10 -20.97 5.94
N ASP A 78 -4.01 -20.15 4.88
CA ASP A 78 -3.77 -20.59 3.50
C ASP A 78 -2.71 -19.68 2.88
N LYS A 79 -1.47 -20.20 2.77
CA LYS A 79 -0.34 -19.44 2.20
C LYS A 79 -0.32 -19.53 0.69
N GLU A 80 -0.94 -20.57 0.13
CA GLU A 80 -1.03 -20.86 -1.29
C GLU A 80 -1.72 -19.71 -2.04
N GLN A 81 -2.73 -19.07 -1.43
CA GLN A 81 -3.38 -17.87 -1.97
C GLN A 81 -2.44 -16.69 -2.24
N PHE A 82 -1.34 -16.59 -1.47
CA PHE A 82 -0.37 -15.49 -1.58
C PHE A 82 0.72 -15.75 -2.60
N VAL A 83 0.94 -17.00 -3.03
CA VAL A 83 2.02 -17.39 -3.96
C VAL A 83 1.97 -16.56 -5.24
N GLN A 84 0.77 -16.38 -5.81
CA GLN A 84 0.61 -15.57 -7.02
C GLN A 84 0.98 -14.09 -6.82
N TYR A 85 0.98 -13.58 -5.58
CA TYR A 85 1.25 -12.19 -5.22
C TYR A 85 2.63 -11.99 -4.55
N GLU A 86 3.45 -13.05 -4.44
CA GLU A 86 4.74 -13.00 -3.74
C GLU A 86 5.66 -11.90 -4.30
N SER A 87 5.78 -11.79 -5.62
CA SER A 87 6.58 -10.75 -6.29
C SER A 87 6.10 -9.32 -6.00
N VAL A 88 4.80 -9.14 -5.70
CA VAL A 88 4.24 -7.85 -5.30
C VAL A 88 4.69 -7.52 -3.88
N PHE A 89 4.50 -8.45 -2.95
CA PHE A 89 4.92 -8.25 -1.57
C PHE A 89 6.44 -8.07 -1.45
N ASP A 90 7.23 -8.84 -2.18
CA ASP A 90 8.69 -8.74 -2.17
C ASP A 90 9.17 -7.38 -2.64
N MET A 91 8.61 -6.85 -3.73
CA MET A 91 8.95 -5.51 -4.21
C MET A 91 8.58 -4.44 -3.16
N VAL A 92 7.41 -4.56 -2.54
CA VAL A 92 6.96 -3.62 -1.51
C VAL A 92 7.84 -3.68 -0.26
N PHE A 93 8.16 -4.88 0.21
CA PHE A 93 9.00 -5.08 1.39
C PHE A 93 10.44 -4.64 1.13
N LYS A 94 11.01 -4.97 -0.02
CA LYS A 94 12.35 -4.49 -0.43
C LYS A 94 12.41 -2.96 -0.49
N THR A 95 11.37 -2.31 -0.99
CA THR A 95 11.39 -0.86 -1.29
C THR A 95 10.93 0.01 -0.12
N TYR A 96 9.83 -0.35 0.54
CA TYR A 96 9.09 0.54 1.44
C TYR A 96 9.15 0.12 2.91
N ALA A 97 9.21 -1.17 3.24
CA ALA A 97 9.19 -1.61 4.64
C ALA A 97 10.35 -1.05 5.49
N PRO A 98 11.60 -0.93 4.99
CA PRO A 98 12.72 -0.33 5.73
C PRO A 98 12.56 1.18 5.98
N GLN A 99 11.69 1.88 5.25
CA GLN A 99 11.56 3.33 5.35
C GLN A 99 10.82 3.76 6.61
N LYS A 100 11.04 5.00 7.06
CA LYS A 100 10.28 5.58 8.17
C LYS A 100 8.84 5.88 7.73
N SER A 101 7.90 5.75 8.64
CA SER A 101 6.47 5.93 8.36
C SER A 101 6.16 7.34 7.81
N TRP A 102 6.83 8.38 8.31
CA TRP A 102 6.74 9.74 7.78
C TRP A 102 7.26 9.89 6.35
N SER A 103 8.32 9.16 5.98
CA SER A 103 8.81 9.12 4.61
C SER A 103 7.78 8.49 3.69
N LEU A 104 7.13 7.41 4.13
CA LEU A 104 6.04 6.78 3.38
C LEU A 104 4.81 7.71 3.24
N SER A 105 4.46 8.46 4.29
CA SER A 105 3.42 9.49 4.22
C SER A 105 3.75 10.53 3.15
N THR A 106 4.98 11.06 3.17
CA THR A 106 5.47 12.04 2.19
C THR A 106 5.37 11.49 0.77
N LEU A 107 5.77 10.23 0.55
CA LEU A 107 5.62 9.55 -0.74
C LEU A 107 4.15 9.51 -1.17
N THR A 108 3.26 9.08 -0.29
CA THR A 108 1.82 9.00 -0.62
C THR A 108 1.18 10.37 -0.90
N HIS A 109 1.67 11.46 -0.29
CA HIS A 109 1.19 12.80 -0.62
C HIS A 109 1.61 13.26 -2.02
N GLY A 110 2.63 12.62 -2.62
CA GLY A 110 3.07 12.86 -4.00
C GLY A 110 2.28 12.09 -5.06
N GLU A 111 1.37 11.21 -4.65
CA GLU A 111 0.54 10.40 -5.54
C GLU A 111 -0.67 11.18 -6.02
N TYR A 112 -1.05 10.96 -7.29
CA TYR A 112 -2.22 11.57 -7.91
C TYR A 112 -3.49 11.16 -7.19
N SER A 113 -3.65 9.87 -6.87
CA SER A 113 -4.86 9.35 -6.22
C SER A 113 -5.18 10.03 -4.90
N TRP A 114 -4.17 10.29 -4.06
CA TRP A 114 -4.37 10.98 -2.80
C TRP A 114 -4.72 12.46 -3.00
N LYS A 115 -4.06 13.14 -3.95
CA LYS A 115 -4.32 14.55 -4.25
C LYS A 115 -5.70 14.75 -4.86
N HIS A 116 -6.09 13.91 -5.81
CA HIS A 116 -7.37 14.00 -6.51
C HIS A 116 -8.54 13.79 -5.55
N ALA A 117 -8.45 12.78 -4.66
CA ALA A 117 -9.46 12.57 -3.62
C ALA A 117 -9.57 13.74 -2.61
N ARG A 118 -8.54 14.59 -2.51
CA ARG A 118 -8.51 15.77 -1.64
C ARG A 118 -8.73 17.09 -2.37
N GLU A 119 -9.20 17.07 -3.61
CA GLU A 119 -9.57 18.30 -4.31
C GLU A 119 -10.63 19.07 -3.50
N GLY A 120 -10.36 20.36 -3.26
CA GLY A 120 -11.23 21.21 -2.43
C GLY A 120 -10.97 21.15 -0.92
N TYR A 121 -9.97 20.38 -0.46
CA TYR A 121 -9.56 20.33 0.95
C TYR A 121 -8.20 21.00 1.15
N ASP A 122 -8.02 21.72 2.27
CA ASP A 122 -6.70 22.21 2.66
C ASP A 122 -5.79 21.07 3.15
N GLU A 123 -4.47 21.31 3.14
CA GLU A 123 -3.47 20.28 3.50
C GLU A 123 -3.66 19.71 4.91
N LEU A 124 -4.14 20.54 5.85
CA LEU A 124 -4.28 20.16 7.25
C LEU A 124 -5.66 19.63 7.61
N ASP A 125 -6.62 19.68 6.69
CA ASP A 125 -8.01 19.29 6.94
C ASP A 125 -8.18 17.77 6.98
N SER A 126 -9.15 17.34 7.80
CA SER A 126 -9.67 15.98 7.72
C SER A 126 -10.34 15.77 6.37
N CYS A 127 -10.03 14.65 5.71
CA CYS A 127 -10.69 14.21 4.50
C CYS A 127 -10.91 12.70 4.61
N GLU A 128 -12.18 12.31 4.53
CA GLU A 128 -12.65 10.91 4.62
C GLU A 128 -13.20 10.46 3.24
N VAL A 129 -12.82 11.17 2.18
CA VAL A 129 -13.21 10.81 0.81
C VAL A 129 -12.51 9.52 0.40
N GLU A 130 -13.31 8.57 -0.09
CA GLU A 130 -12.82 7.32 -0.67
C GLU A 130 -12.02 7.61 -1.94
N MET A 131 -10.82 7.04 -2.00
CA MET A 131 -9.93 7.07 -3.14
C MET A 131 -10.36 6.02 -4.16
N LYS A 132 -10.56 6.47 -5.40
CA LYS A 132 -10.89 5.58 -6.52
C LYS A 132 -9.69 4.69 -6.87
N THR A 133 -9.94 3.41 -7.09
CA THR A 133 -8.90 2.45 -7.51
C THR A 133 -8.33 2.84 -8.88
N GLU A 134 -9.14 3.44 -9.74
CA GLU A 134 -8.74 3.98 -11.05
C GLU A 134 -7.67 5.07 -10.92
N ASP A 135 -7.73 5.90 -9.87
CA ASP A 135 -6.71 6.92 -9.67
C ASP A 135 -5.40 6.29 -9.18
N ILE A 136 -5.47 5.22 -8.38
CA ILE A 136 -4.28 4.43 -7.99
C ILE A 136 -3.67 3.75 -9.23
N MET A 137 -4.49 3.38 -10.21
CA MET A 137 -4.01 2.87 -11.51
C MET A 137 -3.21 3.94 -12.27
N VAL A 138 -3.61 5.22 -12.20
CA VAL A 138 -2.82 6.33 -12.79
C VAL A 138 -1.43 6.40 -12.14
N ASP A 139 -1.37 6.31 -10.81
CA ASP A 139 -0.11 6.26 -10.07
C ASP A 139 0.75 5.05 -10.45
N ALA A 140 0.12 3.88 -10.58
CA ALA A 140 0.77 2.65 -11.04
C ALA A 140 1.36 2.81 -12.45
N ASN A 141 0.60 3.38 -13.39
CA ASN A 141 1.05 3.60 -14.78
C ASN A 141 2.27 4.53 -14.82
N ARG A 142 2.24 5.65 -14.08
CA ARG A 142 3.37 6.58 -13.93
C ARG A 142 4.63 5.88 -13.43
N VAL A 143 4.51 5.03 -12.41
CA VAL A 143 5.65 4.27 -11.88
C VAL A 143 6.12 3.19 -12.88
N ARG A 144 5.19 2.54 -13.59
CA ARG A 144 5.51 1.53 -14.61
C ARG A 144 6.34 2.13 -15.75
N GLU A 145 5.94 3.28 -16.26
CA GLU A 145 6.67 4.04 -17.29
C GLU A 145 8.06 4.45 -16.80
N ARG A 146 8.14 5.01 -15.59
CA ARG A 146 9.43 5.37 -14.98
C ARG A 146 10.37 4.16 -14.88
N ARG A 147 9.87 3.01 -14.41
CA ARG A 147 10.66 1.77 -14.31
C ARG A 147 11.08 1.27 -15.69
N ALA A 148 10.25 1.42 -16.73
CA ALA A 148 10.61 1.04 -18.09
C ALA A 148 11.77 1.89 -18.62
N VAL A 149 11.72 3.21 -18.43
CA VAL A 149 12.82 4.12 -18.81
C VAL A 149 14.11 3.79 -18.04
N LEU A 150 14.04 3.59 -16.73
CA LEU A 150 15.22 3.27 -15.94
C LEU A 150 15.86 1.92 -16.32
N ARG A 151 15.06 0.92 -16.73
CA ARG A 151 15.58 -0.35 -17.25
C ARG A 151 16.35 -0.16 -18.56
N GLN A 152 15.84 0.67 -19.48
CA GLN A 152 16.55 0.98 -20.73
C GLN A 152 17.90 1.66 -20.48
N LEU A 153 18.01 2.41 -19.39
CA LEU A 153 19.24 3.09 -18.98
C LEU A 153 20.16 2.24 -18.08
N ASN A 154 19.81 0.97 -17.79
CA ASN A 154 20.50 0.10 -16.82
C ASN A 154 20.59 0.71 -15.40
N LEU A 155 19.62 1.54 -15.01
CA LEU A 155 19.54 2.20 -13.70
C LEU A 155 18.48 1.56 -12.77
N TYR A 156 17.90 0.43 -13.17
CA TYR A 156 16.90 -0.29 -12.39
C TYR A 156 17.01 -1.80 -12.59
N THR A 157 17.31 -2.52 -11.53
CA THR A 157 17.18 -3.97 -11.44
C THR A 157 15.98 -4.30 -10.55
N ALA A 158 15.04 -5.09 -11.09
CA ALA A 158 13.86 -5.55 -10.35
C ALA A 158 14.30 -6.40 -9.14
#